data_AF-A0A453JX66-F1
#
_entry.id   AF-A0A453JX66-F1
#
_cell.length_a   1.000
_cell.length_b   1.000
_cell.length_c   1.000
_cell.angle_alpha   90.00
_cell.angle_beta   90.00
_cell.angle_gamma   90.00
#
_symmetry.space_group_name_H-M   'P 1'
#
loop_
_entity.id
_entity.type
_entity.pdbx_description
1 polymer ?
#
loop_
_entity_poly.entity_id
_entity_poly.type
_entity_poly.pdbx_seq_one_letter_code
_entity_poly.pdbx_strand_id
1 'polypeptide(L)'
;MEPLDPALALTCVDNPARLDAVDSPIVRLVSDEYGVGRDKAPFVCLGGFRNTRGVYELEEGEGQGLVLELDETHFDFGTNYELECETAEPDQAKEVLERLLTVAGVPYEYSRSNKFACFMAGKLLP
;
A
#
# COMPACT_ATOMS: atom_id res chain seq x y z
N MET A 1 -7.81 0.74 10.22
CA MET A 1 -8.34 1.35 8.98
C MET A 1 -9.20 2.54 9.38
N GLU A 2 -9.08 3.68 8.72
CA GLU A 2 -9.98 4.83 8.97
C GLU A 2 -11.39 4.49 8.46
N PRO A 3 -12.44 4.66 9.27
CA PRO A 3 -13.80 4.39 8.83
C PRO A 3 -14.29 5.53 7.92
N LEU A 4 -14.12 5.39 6.61
CA LEU A 4 -14.68 6.29 5.61
C LEU A 4 -15.76 5.57 4.79
N ASP A 5 -16.92 6.22 4.63
CA ASP A 5 -17.99 5.71 3.77
C ASP A 5 -17.47 5.60 2.32
N PRO A 6 -17.53 4.40 1.69
CA PRO A 6 -17.09 4.21 0.30
C PRO A 6 -17.75 5.18 -0.69
N ALA A 7 -19.03 5.52 -0.50
CA ALA A 7 -19.71 6.47 -1.39
C ALA A 7 -19.12 7.87 -1.27
N LEU A 8 -18.86 8.32 -0.04
CA LEU A 8 -18.16 9.58 0.22
C LEU A 8 -16.75 9.58 -0.38
N ALA A 9 -16.00 8.50 -0.20
CA ALA A 9 -14.66 8.33 -0.77
C ALA A 9 -14.66 8.47 -2.30
N LEU A 10 -15.60 7.81 -3.00
CA LEU A 10 -15.74 7.93 -4.45
C LEU A 10 -16.02 9.38 -4.88
N THR A 11 -16.90 10.09 -4.17
CA THR A 11 -17.17 11.49 -4.50
C THR A 11 -15.96 12.40 -4.28
N CYS A 12 -15.04 12.04 -3.38
CA CYS A 12 -13.80 12.77 -3.16
C CYS A 12 -12.76 12.49 -4.26
N VAL A 13 -12.81 11.32 -4.90
CA VAL A 13 -12.00 11.04 -6.10
C VAL A 13 -12.45 11.94 -7.26
N ASP A 14 -13.77 12.02 -7.50
CA ASP A 14 -14.34 12.85 -8.58
C ASP A 14 -14.19 14.36 -8.32
N ASN A 15 -14.28 14.77 -7.05
CA ASN A 15 -14.11 16.15 -6.61
C ASN A 15 -13.27 16.22 -5.33
N PRO A 16 -11.93 16.36 -5.46
CA PRO A 16 -11.01 16.39 -4.33
C PRO A 16 -11.26 17.48 -3.29
N ALA A 17 -11.92 18.59 -3.66
CA ALA A 17 -12.30 19.64 -2.71
C ALA A 17 -13.31 19.14 -1.65
N ARG A 18 -14.00 18.03 -1.90
CA ARG A 18 -14.92 17.42 -0.93
C ARG A 18 -14.20 16.78 0.26
N LEU A 19 -12.91 16.50 0.16
CA LEU A 19 -12.11 16.01 1.29
C LEU A 19 -12.19 16.93 2.50
N ASP A 20 -12.30 18.25 2.29
CA ASP A 20 -12.40 19.24 3.37
C ASP A 20 -13.65 19.11 4.24
N ALA A 21 -14.70 18.48 3.70
CA ALA A 21 -15.96 18.25 4.38
C ALA A 21 -16.01 16.86 5.06
N VAL A 22 -14.99 16.03 4.86
CA VAL A 22 -14.90 14.70 5.49
C VAL A 22 -14.46 14.87 6.93
N ASP A 23 -15.26 14.38 7.88
CA ASP A 23 -14.88 14.28 9.28
C ASP A 23 -13.91 13.10 9.48
N SER A 24 -12.64 13.35 9.15
CA SER A 24 -11.56 12.37 9.20
C SER A 24 -10.41 12.92 10.04
N PRO A 25 -9.95 12.20 11.09
CA PRO A 25 -8.77 12.61 11.85
C PRO A 25 -7.51 12.69 10.97
N ILE A 26 -7.39 11.84 9.95
CA ILE A 26 -6.25 11.86 9.03
C ILE A 26 -6.29 13.11 8.13
N VAL A 27 -7.43 13.41 7.51
CA VAL A 27 -7.58 14.61 6.66
C VAL A 27 -7.33 15.89 7.46
N ARG A 28 -7.83 15.95 8.71
CA ARG A 28 -7.56 17.09 9.60
C ARG A 28 -6.08 17.22 9.92
N LEU A 29 -5.42 16.12 10.29
CA LEU A 29 -3.97 16.11 10.55
C LEU A 29 -3.19 16.63 9.34
N VAL A 30 -3.50 16.14 8.15
CA VAL A 30 -2.84 16.55 6.90
C VAL A 30 -3.08 18.04 6.60
N SER A 31 -4.32 18.53 6.76
CA SER A 31 -4.66 19.94 6.55
C SER A 31 -3.95 20.89 7.52
N ASP A 32 -3.84 20.49 8.78
CA ASP A 32 -3.21 21.27 9.85
C ASP A 32 -1.69 21.30 9.69
N GLU A 33 -1.08 20.16 9.38
CA GLU A 33 0.38 20.01 9.30
C GLU A 33 0.95 20.56 7.98
N TYR A 34 0.28 20.32 6.85
CA TYR A 34 0.83 20.64 5.51
C TYR A 34 0.16 21.85 4.85
N GLY A 35 -0.84 22.47 5.50
CA GLY A 35 -1.42 23.70 4.99
C GLY A 35 -2.23 23.52 3.70
N VAL A 36 -2.96 22.42 3.57
CA VAL A 36 -3.80 22.07 2.41
C VAL A 36 -5.28 22.05 2.79
N GLY A 37 -6.17 22.18 1.80
CA GLY A 37 -7.61 22.16 2.00
C GLY A 37 -8.24 23.47 2.48
N ARG A 38 -9.57 23.55 2.41
CA ARG A 38 -10.41 24.73 2.68
C ARG A 38 -9.98 25.92 1.83
N ASP A 39 -9.60 27.02 2.47
CA ASP A 39 -9.11 28.25 1.83
C ASP A 39 -7.60 28.20 1.50
N LYS A 40 -6.95 27.05 1.69
CA LYS A 40 -5.51 26.85 1.43
C LYS A 40 -5.27 26.18 0.06
N ALA A 41 -4.10 25.57 -0.14
CA ALA A 41 -3.78 24.87 -1.39
C ALA A 41 -4.77 23.72 -1.64
N PRO A 42 -5.34 23.60 -2.86
CA PRO A 42 -6.37 22.61 -3.14
C PRO A 42 -5.79 21.20 -3.26
N PHE A 43 -6.60 20.21 -2.91
CA PHE A 43 -6.31 18.82 -3.24
C PHE A 43 -6.52 18.55 -4.73
N VAL A 44 -5.75 17.61 -5.26
CA VAL A 44 -5.95 17.04 -6.60
C VAL A 44 -5.86 15.52 -6.52
N CYS A 45 -6.65 14.82 -7.34
CA CYS A 45 -6.51 13.38 -7.50
C CYS A 45 -5.37 13.10 -8.48
N LEU A 46 -4.40 12.28 -8.06
CA LEU A 46 -3.26 11.89 -8.90
C LEU A 46 -3.57 10.69 -9.82
N GLY A 47 -4.79 10.14 -9.74
CA GLY A 47 -5.14 8.85 -10.33
C GLY A 47 -4.92 7.71 -9.33
N GLY A 48 -4.73 6.50 -9.85
CA GLY A 48 -4.51 5.32 -9.02
C GLY A 48 -4.13 4.09 -9.83
N PHE A 49 -4.02 2.97 -9.12
CA PHE A 49 -3.69 1.65 -9.66
C PHE A 49 -4.46 0.57 -8.90
N ARG A 50 -4.52 -0.64 -9.47
CA ARG A 50 -5.24 -1.77 -8.84
C ARG A 50 -4.25 -2.69 -8.15
N ASN A 51 -4.56 -3.14 -6.94
CA ASN A 51 -3.80 -4.20 -6.26
C ASN A 51 -4.75 -5.35 -5.87
N THR A 52 -4.37 -6.58 -6.22
CA THR A 52 -5.00 -7.79 -5.69
C THR A 52 -4.12 -8.35 -4.59
N ARG A 53 -4.65 -8.45 -3.37
CA ARG A 53 -3.90 -8.93 -2.21
C ARG A 53 -4.41 -10.29 -1.75
N GLY A 54 -3.55 -11.29 -1.79
CA GLY A 54 -3.75 -12.56 -1.08
C GLY A 54 -3.14 -12.48 0.31
N VAL A 55 -3.87 -12.91 1.34
CA VAL A 55 -3.40 -12.90 2.74
C VAL A 55 -3.32 -14.34 3.24
N TYR A 56 -2.16 -14.71 3.80
CA TYR A 56 -1.87 -16.07 4.23
C TYR A 56 -1.22 -16.06 5.61
N GLU A 57 -1.79 -16.80 6.57
CA GLU A 57 -1.15 -17.02 7.87
C GLU A 57 -0.31 -18.29 7.81
N LEU A 58 0.93 -18.21 8.26
CA LEU A 58 1.78 -19.39 8.41
C LEU A 58 1.43 -20.11 9.71
N GLU A 59 0.93 -21.34 9.61
CA GLU A 59 0.40 -22.07 10.77
C GLU A 59 1.46 -22.89 11.52
N GLU A 60 2.60 -23.19 10.88
CA GLU A 60 3.61 -24.10 11.41
C GLU A 60 5.05 -23.62 11.15
N GLY A 61 6.00 -24.16 11.92
CA GLY A 61 7.42 -23.91 11.75
C GLY A 61 7.89 -22.56 12.31
N GLU A 62 9.06 -22.10 11.87
CA GLU A 62 9.69 -20.86 12.34
C GLU A 62 8.90 -19.59 11.99
N GLY A 63 7.98 -19.69 11.02
CA GLY A 63 7.12 -18.61 10.60
C GLY A 63 5.76 -18.57 11.28
N GLN A 64 5.49 -19.44 12.27
CA GLN A 64 4.17 -19.56 12.87
C GLN A 64 3.63 -18.21 13.35
N GLY A 65 2.42 -17.85 12.90
CA GLY A 65 1.73 -16.61 13.23
C GLY A 65 2.14 -15.41 12.38
N LEU A 66 3.09 -15.55 11.46
CA LEU A 66 3.35 -14.52 10.46
C LEU A 66 2.21 -14.47 9.44
N VAL A 67 1.77 -13.26 9.13
CA VAL A 67 0.75 -13.00 8.11
C VAL A 67 1.43 -12.42 6.88
N LEU A 68 1.43 -13.20 5.81
CA LEU A 68 2.02 -12.84 4.52
C LEU A 68 0.97 -12.18 3.64
N GLU A 69 1.33 -11.08 2.99
CA GLU A 69 0.55 -10.41 1.98
C GLU A 69 1.24 -10.58 0.62
N LEU A 70 0.62 -11.35 -0.28
CA LEU A 70 1.07 -11.46 -1.67
C LEU A 70 0.27 -10.50 -2.54
N ASP A 71 0.96 -9.50 -3.05
CA ASP A 71 0.38 -8.43 -3.86
C ASP A 71 0.65 -8.65 -5.34
N GLU A 72 -0.41 -8.62 -6.15
CA GLU A 72 -0.37 -8.45 -7.60
C GLU A 72 -0.86 -7.04 -7.94
N THR A 73 0.09 -6.13 -8.17
CA THR A 73 -0.18 -4.72 -8.45
C THR A 73 -0.18 -4.48 -9.96
N HIS A 74 -1.33 -4.03 -10.49
CA HIS A 74 -1.51 -3.67 -11.89
C HIS A 74 -1.43 -2.16 -12.07
N PHE A 75 -0.41 -1.72 -12.79
CA PHE A 75 -0.29 -0.38 -13.34
C PHE A 75 -0.58 -0.42 -14.86
N ASP A 76 -0.81 0.75 -15.46
CA ASP A 76 -0.97 0.86 -16.92
C ASP A 76 0.29 0.45 -17.69
N PHE A 77 1.46 0.55 -17.05
CA PHE A 77 2.78 0.25 -17.63
C PHE A 77 3.33 -1.14 -17.26
N GLY A 78 2.57 -1.97 -16.54
CA GLY A 78 2.97 -3.33 -16.21
C GLY A 78 2.42 -3.84 -14.88
N THR A 79 2.74 -5.09 -14.57
CA THR A 79 2.35 -5.76 -13.33
C THR A 79 3.57 -6.02 -12.46
N ASN A 80 3.46 -5.71 -11.17
CA ASN A 80 4.47 -6.01 -10.15
C ASN A 80 3.93 -7.04 -9.16
N TYR A 81 4.82 -7.86 -8.62
CA TYR A 81 4.50 -8.84 -7.59
C TYR A 81 5.38 -8.59 -6.37
N GLU A 82 4.77 -8.50 -5.18
CA GLU A 82 5.48 -8.28 -3.92
C GLU A 82 4.96 -9.23 -2.85
N LEU A 83 5.85 -9.75 -2.02
CA LEU A 83 5.51 -10.50 -0.82
C LEU A 83 5.92 -9.66 0.39
N GLU A 84 4.93 -9.24 1.18
CA GLU A 84 5.12 -8.40 2.35
C GLU A 84 4.70 -9.15 3.63
N CYS A 85 5.26 -8.76 4.76
CA CYS A 85 4.90 -9.28 6.08
C CYS A 85 5.05 -8.15 7.10
N GLU A 86 3.95 -7.70 7.69
CA GLU A 86 3.99 -6.75 8.80
C GLU A 86 4.35 -7.50 10.08
N THR A 87 5.39 -7.05 10.78
CA THR A 87 5.87 -7.70 12.01
C THR A 87 6.64 -6.73 12.91
N ALA A 88 6.68 -7.02 14.20
CA ALA A 88 7.57 -6.34 15.15
C ALA A 88 9.02 -6.86 15.06
N GLU A 89 9.26 -8.02 14.43
CA GLU A 89 10.56 -8.70 14.34
C GLU A 89 10.98 -8.88 12.87
N PRO A 90 11.32 -7.78 12.16
CA PRO A 90 11.50 -7.78 10.70
C PRO A 90 12.66 -8.66 10.22
N ASP A 91 13.77 -8.71 10.96
CA ASP A 91 14.94 -9.52 10.56
C ASP A 91 14.62 -11.02 10.59
N GLN A 92 13.89 -11.48 11.61
CA GLN A 92 13.46 -12.88 11.71
C GLN A 92 12.43 -13.23 10.64
N ALA A 93 11.40 -12.39 10.45
CA ALA A 93 10.40 -12.64 9.42
C ALA A 93 11.04 -12.67 8.03
N LYS A 94 11.93 -11.72 7.74
CA LYS A 94 12.69 -11.68 6.49
C LYS A 94 13.43 -12.99 6.24
N GLU A 95 14.18 -13.48 7.22
CA GLU A 95 14.87 -14.77 7.13
C GLU A 95 13.93 -15.95 6.81
N VAL A 96 12.74 -15.98 7.42
CA VAL A 96 11.72 -16.99 7.14
C VAL A 96 11.21 -16.88 5.71
N LEU A 97 10.90 -15.67 5.23
CA LEU A 97 10.41 -15.44 3.86
C LEU A 97 11.47 -15.81 2.82
N GLU A 98 12.73 -15.46 3.03
CA GLU A 98 13.84 -15.83 2.15
C GLU A 98 14.01 -17.34 2.03
N ARG A 99 13.96 -18.05 3.17
CA ARG A 99 14.00 -19.51 3.20
C ARG A 99 12.80 -20.11 2.47
N LEU A 100 11.60 -19.60 2.72
CA LEU A 100 10.36 -20.05 2.08
C LEU A 100 10.46 -19.95 0.56
N LEU A 101 10.83 -18.78 0.03
CA LEU A 101 10.96 -18.53 -1.40
C LEU A 101 12.06 -19.39 -2.03
N THR A 102 13.21 -19.50 -1.35
CA THR A 102 14.34 -20.32 -1.81
C THR A 102 13.97 -21.80 -1.91
N VAL A 103 13.31 -22.36 -0.89
CA VAL A 103 12.87 -23.76 -0.88
C VAL A 103 11.80 -24.03 -1.93
N ALA A 104 10.90 -23.06 -2.16
CA ALA A 104 9.89 -23.13 -3.21
C ALA A 104 10.46 -22.94 -4.63
N GLY A 105 11.73 -22.54 -4.76
CA GLY A 105 12.36 -22.23 -6.05
C GLY A 105 11.81 -20.96 -6.71
N VAL A 106 11.27 -20.04 -5.92
CA VAL A 106 10.71 -18.77 -6.41
C VAL A 106 11.82 -17.71 -6.38
N PRO A 107 12.21 -17.13 -7.54
CA PRO A 107 13.20 -16.06 -7.57
C PRO A 107 12.61 -14.79 -6.94
N TYR A 108 13.44 -14.06 -6.19
CA TYR A 108 13.05 -12.82 -5.55
C TYR A 108 14.22 -11.84 -5.49
N GLU A 109 13.88 -10.56 -5.33
CA GLU A 109 14.78 -9.48 -4.98
C GLU A 109 14.12 -8.62 -3.90
N TYR A 110 14.90 -7.80 -3.20
CA TYR A 110 14.34 -6.84 -2.25
C TYR A 110 13.74 -5.65 -2.99
N SER A 111 12.49 -5.32 -2.72
CA SER A 111 11.85 -4.08 -3.20
C SER A 111 12.67 -2.87 -2.76
N ARG A 112 13.10 -2.03 -3.72
CA ARG A 112 13.82 -0.77 -3.44
C ARG A 112 12.93 0.46 -3.50
N SER A 113 11.73 0.29 -4.04
CA SER A 113 10.74 1.34 -4.28
C SER A 113 9.38 0.84 -3.83
N ASN A 114 8.55 1.73 -3.26
CA ASN A 114 7.16 1.37 -2.96
C ASN A 114 6.26 1.51 -4.19
N LYS A 115 5.07 0.89 -4.13
CA LYS A 115 4.07 0.92 -5.21
C LYS A 115 3.71 2.33 -5.69
N PHE A 116 3.63 3.30 -4.77
CA PHE A 116 3.32 4.70 -5.12
C PHE A 116 4.48 5.37 -5.88
N ALA A 117 5.73 5.07 -5.54
CA ALA A 117 6.91 5.54 -6.27
C ALA A 117 6.94 4.96 -7.69
N CYS A 118 6.62 3.67 -7.87
CA CYS A 118 6.45 3.05 -9.19
C CYS A 118 5.36 3.76 -9.99
N PHE A 119 4.18 3.97 -9.39
CA PHE A 119 3.07 4.69 -10.00
C PHE A 119 3.48 6.07 -10.53
N MET A 120 4.09 6.89 -9.65
CA MET A 120 4.53 8.24 -10.02
C MET A 120 5.66 8.24 -11.06
N ALA A 121 6.50 7.21 -11.10
CA ALA A 121 7.57 7.08 -12.08
C ALA A 121 7.07 6.65 -13.48
N GLY A 122 5.83 6.13 -13.58
CA GLY A 122 5.27 5.68 -14.85
C GLY A 122 5.98 4.47 -15.46
N LYS A 123 6.69 3.69 -14.64
CA LYS A 123 7.46 2.50 -15.05
C LYS A 123 7.69 1.57 -13.88
N LEU A 124 7.99 0.30 -14.18
CA LEU A 124 8.43 -0.65 -13.17
C LEU A 124 9.81 -0.24 -12.66
N LEU A 125 9.90 0.03 -11.36
CA LEU A 125 11.15 0.23 -10.65
C LEU A 125 11.60 -1.09 -10.01
N PRO A 126 12.91 -1.28 -9.81
CA PRO A 126 13.41 -2.33 -8.94
C PRO A 126 13.09 -2.05 -7.46
#